data_AF-A0A087EDY6-F1
#
_entry.id   AF-A0A087EDY6-F1
#
_cell.length_a   1.000
_cell.length_b   1.000
_cell.length_c   1.000
_cell.angle_alpha   90.00
_cell.angle_beta   90.00
_cell.angle_gamma   90.00
#
_symmetry.space_group_name_H-M   'P 1'
#
loop_
_entity.id
_entity.type
_entity.pdbx_description
1 polymer ?
#
loop_
_entity_poly.entity_id
_entity_poly.type
_entity_poly.pdbx_seq_one_letter_code
_entity_poly.pdbx_strand_id
1 'polypeptide(L)'
;MNARRRAVVVTHSRLRNSGTVVSEAVDQLRRAGFDVSIIDNLEAPDFSVRPTVVDTDTEFVLVLGGDGTILRAAELVHCTQVPILGINMGHVGFLAEFESFQLSEAISKVAAHEYSIDERMIAHVDVWLPGEDQPLQDWALNDVTLMHEDLDRMVELSVRVDDVEMNSFGCDGVIVSTPTGSTAYAFSAGGPVIWPNVKALQLVPLAAHALFSRPLIVGAGSTFELDVLEQSATSGVVSCDGRRKCQLPQGSRVQIRESKDTLQLVRLSDAPFTERLVTKFDLPVIGWREHVRSQTPEVQRANGVKYVQGRECRSYMSGAHPDSSGAFGETSPNQSDGGQPHVEEQGAENSHA
;
A
#
# COMPACT_ATOMS: atom_id res chain seq x y z
N MET A 1 27.13 -36.18 -10.02
CA MET A 1 25.80 -35.80 -10.52
C MET A 1 25.69 -34.30 -10.31
N ASN A 2 25.31 -33.50 -11.30
CA ASN A 2 24.96 -32.10 -11.01
C ASN A 2 23.70 -32.11 -10.15
N ALA A 3 23.67 -31.30 -9.09
CA ALA A 3 22.44 -31.03 -8.37
C ALA A 3 21.40 -30.48 -9.36
N ARG A 4 20.13 -30.87 -9.20
CA ARG A 4 19.07 -30.26 -10.00
C ARG A 4 18.89 -28.82 -9.53
N ARG A 5 19.13 -27.87 -10.43
CA ARG A 5 18.73 -26.47 -10.23
C ARG A 5 17.22 -26.43 -10.09
N ARG A 6 16.68 -25.80 -9.05
CA ARG A 6 15.24 -25.79 -8.77
C ARG A 6 14.70 -24.36 -8.77
N ALA A 7 13.58 -24.14 -9.44
CA ALA A 7 12.86 -22.87 -9.43
C ALA A 7 11.36 -23.10 -9.20
N VAL A 8 10.71 -22.19 -8.48
CA VAL A 8 9.26 -22.25 -8.21
C VAL A 8 8.58 -21.10 -8.93
N VAL A 9 7.55 -21.36 -9.74
CA VAL A 9 6.75 -20.31 -10.37
C VAL A 9 5.48 -20.06 -9.57
N VAL A 10 5.32 -18.86 -9.03
CA VAL A 10 4.13 -18.43 -8.29
C VAL A 10 3.28 -17.49 -9.13
N THR A 11 1.98 -17.74 -9.21
CA THR A 11 1.06 -16.88 -9.97
C THR A 11 -0.38 -16.94 -9.44
N HIS A 12 -1.28 -16.13 -10.00
CA HIS A 12 -2.72 -16.27 -9.78
C HIS A 12 -3.32 -17.26 -10.78
N SER A 13 -4.17 -18.15 -10.27
CA SER A 13 -4.99 -19.11 -11.04
C SER A 13 -5.72 -18.53 -12.27
N ARG A 14 -6.10 -17.24 -12.28
CA ARG A 14 -6.61 -16.58 -13.50
C ARG A 14 -5.55 -16.54 -14.62
N LEU A 15 -4.35 -16.04 -14.32
CA LEU A 15 -3.26 -15.90 -15.30
C LEU A 15 -2.78 -17.26 -15.81
N ARG A 16 -2.73 -18.27 -14.93
CA ARG A 16 -2.44 -19.67 -15.30
C ARG A 16 -3.44 -20.22 -16.33
N ASN A 17 -4.73 -19.90 -16.18
CA ASN A 17 -5.79 -20.43 -17.02
C ASN A 17 -6.02 -19.63 -18.32
N SER A 18 -5.65 -18.34 -18.36
CA SER A 18 -5.94 -17.45 -19.50
C SER A 18 -4.72 -17.00 -20.29
N GLY A 19 -3.49 -17.22 -19.81
CA GLY A 19 -2.28 -16.64 -20.39
C GLY A 19 -1.22 -17.68 -20.77
N THR A 20 -0.57 -17.47 -21.92
CA THR A 20 0.59 -18.27 -22.37
C THR A 20 1.87 -17.99 -21.57
N VAL A 21 1.91 -16.87 -20.84
CA VAL A 21 3.12 -16.38 -20.15
C VAL A 21 3.63 -17.36 -19.08
N VAL A 22 2.73 -18.07 -18.40
CA VAL A 22 3.14 -19.08 -17.39
C VAL A 22 3.81 -20.28 -18.06
N SER A 23 3.25 -20.79 -19.17
CA SER A 23 3.89 -21.85 -19.95
C SER A 23 5.22 -21.40 -20.57
N GLU A 24 5.29 -20.16 -21.06
CA GLU A 24 6.52 -19.60 -21.62
C GLU A 24 7.63 -19.48 -20.57
N ALA A 25 7.32 -18.95 -19.38
CA ALA A 25 8.27 -18.88 -18.26
C ALA A 25 8.79 -20.28 -17.88
N VAL A 26 7.90 -21.27 -17.76
CA VAL A 26 8.25 -22.65 -17.40
C VAL A 26 9.13 -23.31 -18.48
N ASP A 27 8.82 -23.10 -19.76
CA ASP A 27 9.62 -23.65 -20.86
C ASP A 27 11.00 -22.99 -20.95
N GLN A 28 11.09 -21.67 -20.73
CA GLN A 28 12.37 -20.95 -20.70
C GLN A 28 13.24 -21.38 -19.50
N LEU A 29 12.66 -21.51 -18.30
CA LEU A 29 13.34 -22.05 -17.12
C LEU A 29 13.86 -23.48 -17.36
N ARG A 30 13.05 -24.36 -17.95
CA ARG A 30 13.47 -25.73 -18.30
C ARG A 30 14.62 -25.75 -19.31
N ARG A 31 14.61 -24.86 -20.32
CA ARG A 31 15.73 -24.69 -21.26
C ARG A 31 16.99 -24.15 -20.59
N ALA A 32 16.85 -23.31 -19.55
CA ALA A 32 17.94 -22.84 -18.71
C ALA A 32 18.44 -23.89 -17.68
N GLY A 33 17.85 -25.09 -17.66
CA GLY A 33 18.30 -26.23 -16.87
C GLY A 33 17.62 -26.40 -15.50
N PHE A 34 16.53 -25.67 -15.24
CA PHE A 34 15.78 -25.78 -13.98
C PHE A 34 14.74 -26.92 -14.01
N ASP A 35 14.63 -27.63 -12.87
CA ASP A 35 13.44 -28.38 -12.49
C ASP A 35 12.42 -27.37 -11.91
N VAL A 36 11.19 -27.38 -12.44
CA VAL A 36 10.23 -26.28 -12.25
C VAL A 36 8.91 -26.79 -11.70
N SER A 37 8.56 -26.34 -10.49
CA SER A 37 7.22 -26.49 -9.93
C SER A 37 6.41 -25.20 -10.13
N ILE A 38 5.08 -25.33 -10.12
CA ILE A 38 4.16 -24.20 -10.25
C ILE A 38 3.24 -24.22 -9.04
N ILE A 39 3.08 -23.08 -8.39
CA ILE A 39 2.15 -22.87 -7.28
C ILE A 39 1.21 -21.73 -7.67
N ASP A 40 -0.08 -22.01 -7.67
CA ASP A 40 -1.13 -21.02 -7.87
C ASP A 40 -2.16 -21.08 -6.74
N ASN A 41 -2.94 -20.00 -6.63
CA ASN A 41 -4.03 -19.90 -5.66
C ASN A 41 -3.61 -20.06 -4.19
N LEU A 42 -2.51 -19.39 -3.80
CA LEU A 42 -2.08 -19.26 -2.40
C LEU A 42 -3.12 -18.48 -1.58
N GLU A 43 -4.01 -19.23 -0.95
CA GLU A 43 -4.81 -18.79 0.19
C GLU A 43 -3.86 -18.37 1.32
N ALA A 44 -4.27 -17.38 2.12
CA ALA A 44 -3.47 -16.98 3.26
C ALA A 44 -3.57 -18.08 4.32
N PRO A 45 -2.47 -18.44 5.01
CA PRO A 45 -2.59 -19.25 6.22
C PRO A 45 -3.39 -18.48 7.29
N ASP A 46 -3.98 -19.20 8.23
CA ASP A 46 -4.52 -18.57 9.44
C ASP A 46 -3.38 -17.85 10.19
N PHE A 47 -3.72 -16.80 10.95
CA PHE A 47 -2.73 -16.04 11.71
C PHE A 47 -1.97 -16.95 12.68
N SER A 48 -0.66 -16.74 12.80
CA SER A 48 0.26 -17.59 13.57
C SER A 48 0.40 -19.04 13.10
N VAL A 49 -0.19 -19.44 11.96
CA VAL A 49 0.09 -20.73 11.31
C VAL A 49 1.22 -20.55 10.31
N ARG A 50 2.31 -21.32 10.50
CA ARG A 50 3.43 -21.32 9.55
C ARG A 50 3.01 -22.03 8.26
N PRO A 51 3.09 -21.36 7.09
CA PRO A 51 2.82 -22.00 5.80
C PRO A 51 3.91 -23.01 5.43
N THR A 52 3.62 -23.90 4.49
CA THR A 52 4.64 -24.74 3.85
C THR A 52 5.55 -23.85 3.02
N VAL A 53 6.81 -23.70 3.46
CA VAL A 53 7.85 -23.00 2.71
C VAL A 53 8.42 -23.85 1.57
N VAL A 54 9.10 -23.21 0.62
CA VAL A 54 9.85 -23.91 -0.43
C VAL A 54 11.02 -24.72 0.13
N ASP A 55 11.41 -25.78 -0.59
CA ASP A 55 12.62 -26.55 -0.27
C ASP A 55 13.87 -25.65 -0.31
N THR A 56 14.80 -25.86 0.62
CA THR A 56 16.01 -25.04 0.77
C THR A 56 17.04 -25.16 -0.35
N ASP A 57 16.83 -26.07 -1.31
CA ASP A 57 17.61 -26.22 -2.55
C ASP A 57 16.99 -25.45 -3.74
N THR A 58 15.90 -24.72 -3.52
CA THR A 58 15.30 -23.80 -4.50
C THR A 58 16.22 -22.59 -4.69
N GLU A 59 16.62 -22.30 -5.93
CA GLU A 59 17.50 -21.16 -6.24
C GLU A 59 16.75 -19.82 -6.20
N PHE A 60 15.47 -19.78 -6.59
CA PHE A 60 14.60 -18.60 -6.51
C PHE A 60 13.12 -18.94 -6.71
N VAL A 61 12.26 -18.01 -6.31
CA VAL A 61 10.82 -18.02 -6.63
C VAL A 61 10.53 -16.96 -7.69
N LEU A 62 10.07 -17.40 -8.87
CA LEU A 62 9.60 -16.53 -9.95
C LEU A 62 8.13 -16.17 -9.74
N VAL A 63 7.84 -14.90 -9.47
CA VAL A 63 6.48 -14.39 -9.35
C VAL A 63 6.02 -13.78 -10.67
N LEU A 64 4.91 -14.29 -11.21
CA LEU A 64 4.25 -13.76 -12.40
C LEU A 64 2.95 -13.07 -11.98
N GLY A 65 3.03 -11.76 -11.72
CA GLY A 65 1.94 -10.92 -11.21
C GLY A 65 2.42 -9.63 -10.55
N GLY A 66 1.49 -8.79 -10.09
CA GLY A 66 1.81 -7.56 -9.35
C GLY A 66 2.18 -7.80 -7.87
N ASP A 67 2.42 -6.72 -7.13
CA ASP A 67 2.91 -6.73 -5.73
C ASP A 67 2.09 -7.63 -4.78
N GLY A 68 0.76 -7.68 -4.91
CA GLY A 68 -0.10 -8.59 -4.13
C GLY A 68 0.09 -10.10 -4.43
N THR A 69 0.80 -10.45 -5.50
CA THR A 69 1.27 -11.82 -5.80
C THR A 69 2.64 -12.07 -5.17
N ILE A 70 3.46 -11.02 -5.05
CA ILE A 70 4.75 -11.09 -4.34
C ILE A 70 4.53 -11.28 -2.84
N LEU A 71 3.53 -10.61 -2.24
CA LEU A 71 3.13 -10.86 -0.85
C LEU A 71 2.71 -12.32 -0.60
N ARG A 72 2.03 -12.95 -1.56
CA ARG A 72 1.69 -14.39 -1.50
C ARG A 72 2.94 -15.27 -1.59
N ALA A 73 3.88 -14.93 -2.47
CA ALA A 73 5.13 -15.67 -2.60
C ALA A 73 6.06 -15.48 -1.39
N ALA A 74 5.99 -14.34 -0.71
CA ALA A 74 6.75 -14.05 0.49
C ALA A 74 6.40 -15.03 1.64
N GLU A 75 5.15 -15.48 1.72
CA GLU A 75 4.72 -16.55 2.64
C GLU A 75 5.45 -17.88 2.39
N LEU A 76 5.88 -18.17 1.15
CA LEU A 76 6.59 -19.39 0.81
C LEU A 76 8.11 -19.35 1.08
N VAL A 77 8.69 -18.16 1.27
CA VAL A 77 10.14 -17.97 1.46
C VAL A 77 10.50 -17.31 2.80
N HIS A 78 9.51 -17.02 3.64
CA HIS A 78 9.73 -16.48 4.98
C HIS A 78 10.63 -17.41 5.83
N CYS A 79 11.58 -16.82 6.57
CA CYS A 79 12.67 -17.53 7.26
C CYS A 79 13.55 -18.43 6.36
N THR A 80 13.59 -18.19 5.04
CA THR A 80 14.52 -18.87 4.11
C THR A 80 15.48 -17.86 3.46
N GLN A 81 16.48 -18.37 2.74
CA GLN A 81 17.41 -17.58 1.91
C GLN A 81 17.06 -17.70 0.42
N VAL A 82 15.81 -18.03 0.08
CA VAL A 82 15.36 -18.17 -1.31
C VAL A 82 14.80 -16.83 -1.80
N PRO A 83 15.44 -16.17 -2.78
CA PRO A 83 15.04 -14.85 -3.22
C PRO A 83 13.84 -14.89 -4.18
N ILE A 84 13.08 -13.80 -4.22
CA ILE A 84 11.94 -13.63 -5.13
C ILE A 84 12.33 -12.78 -6.35
N LEU A 85 12.11 -13.30 -7.55
CA LEU A 85 12.13 -12.52 -8.80
C LEU A 85 10.70 -12.12 -9.19
N GLY A 86 10.38 -10.83 -9.13
CA GLY A 86 9.05 -10.30 -9.47
C GLY A 86 8.94 -9.80 -10.90
N ILE A 87 8.18 -10.51 -11.74
CA ILE A 87 7.77 -10.07 -13.09
C ILE A 87 6.32 -9.60 -13.06
N ASN A 88 6.12 -8.31 -13.32
CA ASN A 88 4.83 -7.68 -13.39
C ASN A 88 4.11 -8.01 -14.70
N MET A 89 2.79 -8.19 -14.60
CA MET A 89 1.91 -8.60 -15.70
C MET A 89 0.86 -7.52 -16.01
N GLY A 90 1.15 -6.27 -15.67
CA GLY A 90 0.28 -5.11 -15.80
C GLY A 90 0.97 -3.82 -15.37
N HIS A 91 0.28 -2.97 -14.60
CA HIS A 91 0.82 -1.69 -14.14
C HIS A 91 2.01 -1.86 -13.18
N VAL A 92 3.09 -1.09 -13.40
CA VAL A 92 4.30 -0.99 -12.57
C VAL A 92 3.99 -1.04 -11.06
N GLY A 93 4.78 -1.81 -10.31
CA GLY A 93 4.67 -1.99 -8.87
C GLY A 93 5.90 -1.45 -8.14
N PHE A 94 5.94 -1.58 -6.81
CA PHE A 94 7.13 -1.24 -6.02
C PHE A 94 8.03 -2.44 -5.74
N LEU A 95 7.46 -3.65 -5.73
CA LEU A 95 8.18 -4.90 -5.50
C LEU A 95 8.61 -5.55 -6.82
N ALA A 96 7.65 -5.70 -7.75
CA ALA A 96 7.89 -6.25 -9.08
C ALA A 96 8.73 -5.27 -9.93
N GLU A 97 9.72 -5.79 -10.64
CA GLU A 97 10.74 -4.96 -11.34
C GLU A 97 10.58 -4.96 -12.85
N PHE A 98 10.19 -6.09 -13.43
CA PHE A 98 10.16 -6.27 -14.87
C PHE A 98 8.74 -6.26 -15.41
N GLU A 99 8.56 -5.76 -16.63
CA GLU A 99 7.35 -6.00 -17.40
C GLU A 99 7.43 -7.35 -18.11
N SER A 100 6.27 -7.91 -18.48
CA SER A 100 6.14 -9.25 -19.05
C SER A 100 7.00 -9.50 -20.30
N PHE A 101 7.29 -8.46 -21.09
CA PHE A 101 8.13 -8.56 -22.29
C PHE A 101 9.63 -8.78 -21.99
N GLN A 102 10.07 -8.57 -20.74
CA GLN A 102 11.46 -8.74 -20.30
C GLN A 102 11.73 -10.13 -19.70
N LEU A 103 10.71 -11.00 -19.62
CA LEU A 103 10.78 -12.33 -19.01
C LEU A 103 11.99 -13.17 -19.46
N SER A 104 12.27 -13.18 -20.77
CA SER A 104 13.38 -13.95 -21.37
C SER A 104 14.76 -13.43 -20.96
N GLU A 105 14.92 -12.11 -20.86
CA GLU A 105 16.15 -11.50 -20.35
C GLU A 105 16.31 -11.79 -18.86
N ALA A 106 15.21 -11.68 -18.10
CA ALA A 106 15.21 -11.89 -16.67
C ALA A 106 15.59 -13.33 -16.28
N ILE A 107 15.00 -14.34 -16.95
CA ILE A 107 15.36 -15.74 -16.77
C ILE A 107 16.82 -16.00 -17.18
N SER A 108 17.30 -15.40 -18.27
CA SER A 108 18.69 -15.57 -18.73
C SER A 108 19.69 -15.03 -17.71
N LYS A 109 19.46 -13.82 -17.17
CA LYS A 109 20.32 -13.19 -16.16
C LYS A 109 20.35 -13.99 -14.86
N VAL A 110 19.19 -14.41 -14.35
CA VAL A 110 19.14 -15.24 -13.13
C VAL A 110 19.78 -16.61 -13.34
N ALA A 111 19.59 -17.25 -14.50
CA ALA A 111 20.27 -18.50 -14.83
C ALA A 111 21.80 -18.37 -14.81
N ALA A 112 22.32 -17.20 -15.19
CA ALA A 112 23.74 -16.84 -15.20
C ALA A 112 24.28 -16.29 -13.86
N HIS A 113 23.41 -16.09 -12.85
CA HIS A 113 23.72 -15.37 -11.59
C HIS A 113 24.12 -13.89 -11.79
N GLU A 114 23.64 -13.26 -12.87
CA GLU A 114 23.84 -11.84 -13.17
C GLU A 114 22.76 -10.98 -12.49
N TYR A 115 22.77 -10.96 -11.16
CA TYR A 115 21.82 -10.22 -10.34
C TYR A 115 22.41 -9.77 -8.99
N SER A 116 21.72 -8.84 -8.33
CA SER A 116 21.97 -8.48 -6.94
C SER A 116 20.75 -8.81 -6.06
N ILE A 117 20.96 -8.83 -4.74
CA ILE A 117 19.90 -9.07 -3.75
C ILE A 117 19.57 -7.75 -3.03
N ASP A 118 18.29 -7.42 -3.02
CA ASP A 118 17.69 -6.30 -2.28
C ASP A 118 16.96 -6.87 -1.05
N GLU A 119 17.61 -6.77 0.11
CA GLU A 119 17.07 -7.26 1.40
C GLU A 119 16.03 -6.31 1.96
N ARG A 120 14.82 -6.82 2.18
CA ARG A 120 13.71 -6.08 2.77
C ARG A 120 13.52 -6.43 4.22
N MET A 121 13.57 -5.38 5.04
CA MET A 121 13.08 -5.40 6.42
C MET A 121 11.61 -5.85 6.44
N ILE A 122 11.29 -6.75 7.35
CA ILE A 122 9.92 -7.17 7.68
C ILE A 122 9.66 -6.85 9.15
N ALA A 123 8.39 -6.59 9.51
CA ALA A 123 7.98 -6.47 10.89
C ALA A 123 7.74 -7.87 11.49
N HIS A 124 8.13 -8.07 12.75
CA HIS A 124 7.65 -9.18 13.59
C HIS A 124 6.46 -8.68 14.41
N VAL A 125 5.44 -9.52 14.57
CA VAL A 125 4.23 -9.24 15.35
C VAL A 125 4.04 -10.32 16.42
N ASP A 126 3.88 -9.89 17.67
CA ASP A 126 3.42 -10.75 18.76
C ASP A 126 2.06 -10.25 19.28
N VAL A 127 1.11 -11.15 19.49
CA VAL A 127 -0.25 -10.85 19.95
C VAL A 127 -0.56 -11.65 21.20
N TRP A 128 -0.75 -10.96 22.33
CA TRP A 128 -1.27 -11.56 23.56
C TRP A 128 -2.78 -11.35 23.62
N LEU A 129 -3.51 -12.46 23.71
CA LEU A 129 -4.95 -12.45 23.97
C LEU A 129 -5.21 -12.38 25.50
N PRO A 130 -6.37 -11.88 25.95
CA PRO A 130 -6.66 -11.70 27.36
C PRO A 130 -6.59 -13.03 28.13
N GLY A 131 -5.70 -13.08 29.13
CA GLY A 131 -5.48 -14.27 29.96
C GLY A 131 -4.51 -15.32 29.40
N GLU A 132 -3.90 -15.08 28.23
CA GLU A 132 -2.91 -15.98 27.64
C GLU A 132 -1.46 -15.55 27.96
N ASP A 133 -0.66 -16.47 28.50
CA ASP A 133 0.75 -16.23 28.89
C ASP A 133 1.73 -16.23 27.69
N GLN A 134 1.29 -16.67 26.51
CA GLN A 134 2.14 -16.81 25.31
C GLN A 134 1.54 -16.03 24.13
N PRO A 135 2.37 -15.31 23.35
CA PRO A 135 1.88 -14.62 22.17
C PRO A 135 1.62 -15.58 21.01
N LEU A 136 0.57 -15.28 20.23
CA LEU A 136 0.48 -15.69 18.84
C LEU A 136 1.49 -14.86 18.03
N GLN A 137 2.22 -15.48 17.09
CA GLN A 137 3.34 -14.84 16.40
C GLN A 137 3.13 -14.80 14.88
N ASP A 138 3.25 -13.63 14.28
CA ASP A 138 3.18 -13.44 12.82
C ASP A 138 4.19 -12.37 12.38
N TRP A 139 4.15 -11.95 11.13
CA TRP A 139 5.08 -10.99 10.54
C TRP A 139 4.39 -10.20 9.42
N ALA A 140 4.99 -9.13 8.92
CA ALA A 140 4.50 -8.43 7.73
C ALA A 140 5.64 -7.87 6.87
N LEU A 141 5.53 -7.98 5.54
CA LEU A 141 6.44 -7.30 4.61
C LEU A 141 6.08 -5.82 4.47
N ASN A 142 4.79 -5.51 4.35
CA ASN A 142 4.28 -4.16 4.14
C ASN A 142 3.81 -3.53 5.45
N ASP A 143 2.72 -4.07 6.01
CA ASP A 143 2.00 -3.42 7.09
C ASP A 143 1.22 -4.41 7.95
N VAL A 144 1.02 -3.97 9.19
CA VAL A 144 0.23 -4.59 10.24
C VAL A 144 -0.87 -3.57 10.58
N THR A 145 -2.11 -3.89 10.22
CA THR A 145 -3.25 -3.02 10.50
C THR A 145 -3.98 -3.53 11.74
N LEU A 146 -4.27 -2.67 12.70
CA LEU A 146 -5.23 -2.94 13.77
C LEU A 146 -6.48 -2.10 13.46
N MET A 147 -7.58 -2.74 13.09
CA MET A 147 -8.85 -2.09 12.74
C MET A 147 -9.93 -2.41 13.76
N HIS A 148 -10.97 -1.58 13.89
CA HIS A 148 -12.23 -1.96 14.53
C HIS A 148 -12.89 -3.19 13.86
N GLU A 149 -13.62 -4.00 14.64
CA GLU A 149 -14.43 -5.10 14.10
C GLU A 149 -15.85 -4.65 13.73
N ASP A 150 -16.44 -3.77 14.53
CA ASP A 150 -17.78 -3.19 14.29
C ASP A 150 -17.67 -1.83 13.59
N LEU A 151 -18.21 -1.75 12.36
CA LEU A 151 -18.17 -0.54 11.53
C LEU A 151 -18.95 0.64 12.14
N ASP A 152 -19.89 0.40 13.06
CA ASP A 152 -20.67 1.45 13.72
C ASP A 152 -19.96 2.01 14.99
N ARG A 153 -18.77 1.50 15.34
CA ARG A 153 -18.03 1.83 16.57
C ARG A 153 -16.56 2.12 16.30
N MET A 154 -15.99 3.09 17.02
CA MET A 154 -14.54 3.25 17.10
C MET A 154 -13.95 2.21 18.07
N VAL A 155 -12.75 1.73 17.78
CA VAL A 155 -11.93 0.98 18.73
C VAL A 155 -11.08 1.95 19.56
N GLU A 156 -11.10 1.78 20.89
CA GLU A 156 -10.28 2.57 21.81
C GLU A 156 -8.92 1.89 21.99
N LEU A 157 -7.84 2.57 21.58
CA LEU A 157 -6.47 2.04 21.62
C LEU A 157 -5.57 2.88 22.52
N SER A 158 -4.65 2.23 23.22
CA SER A 158 -3.43 2.85 23.75
C SER A 158 -2.26 2.54 22.81
N VAL A 159 -1.36 3.50 22.66
CA VAL A 159 -0.13 3.41 21.86
C VAL A 159 1.06 3.69 22.75
N ARG A 160 1.97 2.72 22.84
CA ARG A 160 3.24 2.83 23.55
C ARG A 160 4.41 2.68 22.59
N VAL A 161 5.53 3.34 22.89
CA VAL A 161 6.79 3.20 22.16
C VAL A 161 7.88 2.92 23.18
N ASP A 162 8.63 1.83 23.01
CA ASP A 162 9.71 1.41 23.90
C ASP A 162 9.26 1.39 25.38
N ASP A 163 8.16 0.69 25.65
CA ASP A 163 7.44 0.58 26.93
C ASP A 163 6.83 1.87 27.51
N VAL A 164 7.00 3.04 26.86
CA VAL A 164 6.48 4.33 27.34
C VAL A 164 5.13 4.66 26.70
N GLU A 165 4.13 4.96 27.54
CA GLU A 165 2.82 5.46 27.10
C GLU A 165 2.95 6.77 26.33
N MET A 166 2.48 6.79 25.07
CA MET A 166 2.54 7.96 24.22
C MET A 166 1.18 8.64 24.07
N ASN A 167 0.13 7.89 23.75
CA ASN A 167 -1.21 8.45 23.54
C ASN A 167 -2.28 7.34 23.55
N SER A 168 -3.51 7.70 23.92
CA SER A 168 -4.68 6.81 23.85
C SER A 168 -5.86 7.51 23.17
N PHE A 169 -6.57 6.84 22.26
CA PHE A 169 -7.65 7.43 21.47
C PHE A 169 -8.59 6.40 20.82
N GLY A 170 -9.83 6.83 20.60
CA GLY A 170 -10.78 6.18 19.70
C GLY A 170 -10.42 6.43 18.23
N CYS A 171 -10.51 5.40 17.39
CA CYS A 171 -10.21 5.45 15.96
C CYS A 171 -10.92 4.34 15.17
N ASP A 172 -10.87 4.41 13.83
CA ASP A 172 -11.21 3.27 12.98
C ASP A 172 -10.11 2.20 13.05
N GLY A 173 -8.87 2.63 13.33
CA GLY A 173 -7.71 1.77 13.49
C GLY A 173 -6.37 2.50 13.45
N VAL A 174 -5.29 1.72 13.40
CA VAL A 174 -3.92 2.18 13.17
C VAL A 174 -3.20 1.23 12.20
N ILE A 175 -2.29 1.77 11.41
CA ILE A 175 -1.39 1.01 10.53
C ILE A 175 0.03 1.15 11.07
N VAL A 176 0.70 0.04 11.40
CA VAL A 176 2.15 0.03 11.58
C VAL A 176 2.80 -0.57 10.33
N SER A 177 3.70 0.16 9.68
CA SER A 177 4.23 -0.20 8.37
C SER A 177 5.76 -0.14 8.31
N THR A 178 6.31 -1.07 7.53
CA THR A 178 7.73 -1.11 7.17
C THR A 178 8.06 -0.02 6.13
N PRO A 179 9.34 0.20 5.78
CA PRO A 179 9.71 1.07 4.68
C PRO A 179 9.12 0.61 3.34
N THR A 180 8.96 -0.71 3.16
CA THR A 180 8.38 -1.31 1.96
C THR A 180 6.87 -1.07 1.87
N GLY A 181 6.14 -1.15 2.99
CA GLY A 181 4.71 -0.85 3.03
C GLY A 181 4.37 0.64 3.04
N SER A 182 5.37 1.53 3.18
CA SER A 182 5.17 2.99 3.13
C SER A 182 4.49 3.49 1.86
N THR A 183 4.54 2.72 0.78
CA THR A 183 3.88 2.98 -0.51
C THR A 183 2.59 2.15 -0.74
N ALA A 184 2.16 1.39 0.26
CA ALA A 184 0.98 0.53 0.24
C ALA A 184 -0.20 1.20 0.98
N TYR A 185 -0.80 0.54 1.99
CA TYR A 185 -1.97 1.11 2.67
C TYR A 185 -1.62 2.34 3.50
N ALA A 186 -0.44 2.36 4.12
CA ALA A 186 0.09 3.52 4.84
C ALA A 186 0.11 4.81 3.98
N PHE A 187 0.47 4.71 2.69
CA PHE A 187 0.43 5.86 1.76
C PHE A 187 -0.99 6.42 1.59
N SER A 188 -1.96 5.54 1.33
CA SER A 188 -3.36 5.92 1.16
C SER A 188 -3.97 6.52 2.44
N ALA A 189 -3.45 6.14 3.60
CA ALA A 189 -3.79 6.71 4.91
C ALA A 189 -3.10 8.05 5.22
N GLY A 190 -2.27 8.59 4.31
CA GLY A 190 -1.54 9.83 4.51
C GLY A 190 -0.20 9.69 5.25
N GLY A 191 0.30 8.46 5.40
CA GLY A 191 1.66 8.18 5.85
C GLY A 191 2.71 8.62 4.82
N PRO A 192 3.91 9.04 5.27
CA PRO A 192 5.00 9.40 4.37
C PRO A 192 5.59 8.19 3.64
N VAL A 193 6.06 8.43 2.42
CA VAL A 193 6.91 7.48 1.67
C VAL A 193 8.28 7.40 2.33
N ILE A 194 8.75 6.18 2.57
CA ILE A 194 10.05 5.87 3.16
C ILE A 194 10.85 5.06 2.13
N TRP A 195 12.14 5.38 1.95
CA TRP A 195 12.99 4.62 1.04
C TRP A 195 13.21 3.19 1.57
N PRO A 196 13.17 2.13 0.73
CA PRO A 196 13.22 0.74 1.20
C PRO A 196 14.44 0.35 2.04
N ASN A 197 15.55 1.08 1.93
CA ASN A 197 16.80 0.85 2.65
C ASN A 197 16.89 1.59 4.00
N VAL A 198 15.91 2.42 4.36
CA VAL A 198 15.87 3.11 5.66
C VAL A 198 15.40 2.12 6.73
N LYS A 199 16.13 2.02 7.85
CA LYS A 199 15.75 1.15 8.97
C LYS A 199 14.81 1.87 9.94
N ALA A 200 13.52 1.83 9.64
CA ALA A 200 12.46 2.48 10.43
C ALA A 200 11.13 1.71 10.41
N LEU A 201 10.30 1.94 11.41
CA LEU A 201 8.87 1.62 11.41
C LEU A 201 8.07 2.93 11.43
N GLN A 202 6.93 2.96 10.75
CA GLN A 202 5.97 4.06 10.86
C GLN A 202 4.64 3.61 11.46
N LEU A 203 3.98 4.49 12.21
CA LEU A 203 2.60 4.32 12.67
C LEU A 203 1.74 5.43 12.08
N VAL A 204 0.63 5.05 11.44
CA VAL A 204 -0.35 5.95 10.80
C VAL A 204 -1.73 5.72 11.42
N PRO A 205 -2.28 6.67 12.21
CA PRO A 205 -3.63 6.55 12.75
C PRO A 205 -4.70 6.75 11.68
N LEU A 206 -5.81 6.01 11.78
CA LEU A 206 -6.95 6.09 10.85
C LEU A 206 -8.15 6.74 11.54
N ALA A 207 -8.58 7.90 11.03
CA ALA A 207 -9.70 8.69 11.57
C ALA A 207 -9.64 8.97 13.09
N ALA A 208 -8.45 8.96 13.68
CA ALA A 208 -8.28 9.03 15.13
C ALA A 208 -8.84 10.31 15.76
N HIS A 209 -9.70 10.15 16.77
CA HIS A 209 -10.33 11.22 17.52
C HIS A 209 -9.37 11.80 18.59
N ALA A 210 -8.25 12.36 18.14
CA ALA A 210 -7.20 12.90 19.00
C ALA A 210 -6.64 14.23 18.48
N LEU A 211 -6.15 15.08 19.40
CA LEU A 211 -5.41 16.31 19.04
C LEU A 211 -4.06 15.99 18.37
N PHE A 212 -3.43 14.87 18.74
CA PHE A 212 -2.24 14.34 18.09
C PHE A 212 -2.57 13.05 17.34
N SER A 213 -2.79 13.17 16.04
CA SER A 213 -3.13 12.08 15.11
C SER A 213 -2.20 12.07 13.89
N ARG A 214 -0.97 12.57 14.04
CA ARG A 214 0.03 12.60 12.96
C ARG A 214 0.74 11.26 12.80
N PRO A 215 1.15 10.87 11.58
CA PRO A 215 2.07 9.76 11.39
C PRO A 215 3.34 9.93 12.21
N LEU A 216 3.78 8.86 12.87
CA LEU A 216 5.04 8.79 13.61
C LEU A 216 6.01 7.87 12.87
N ILE A 217 7.30 8.19 12.87
CA ILE A 217 8.37 7.29 12.44
C ILE A 217 9.32 7.06 13.61
N VAL A 218 9.66 5.81 13.89
CA VAL A 218 10.65 5.39 14.89
C VAL A 218 11.76 4.59 14.22
N GLY A 219 12.93 4.48 14.85
CA GLY A 219 14.00 3.61 14.35
C GLY A 219 13.58 2.14 14.39
N ALA A 220 14.12 1.30 13.50
CA ALA A 220 13.73 -0.12 13.42
C ALA A 220 14.00 -0.93 14.72
N GLY A 221 14.96 -0.49 15.54
CA GLY A 221 15.24 -1.08 16.85
C GLY A 221 14.25 -0.69 17.96
N SER A 222 13.36 0.29 17.73
CA SER A 222 12.26 0.62 18.62
C SER A 222 11.04 -0.27 18.35
N THR A 223 10.17 -0.38 19.34
CA THR A 223 8.99 -1.24 19.33
C THR A 223 7.72 -0.41 19.53
N PHE A 224 6.71 -0.65 18.69
CA PHE A 224 5.34 -0.19 18.93
C PHE A 224 4.58 -1.23 19.75
N GLU A 225 3.88 -0.80 20.79
CA GLU A 225 2.87 -1.62 21.47
C GLU A 225 1.50 -0.96 21.33
N LEU A 226 0.49 -1.76 21.03
CA LEU A 226 -0.90 -1.37 20.84
C LEU A 226 -1.77 -2.20 21.78
N ASP A 227 -2.41 -1.58 22.75
CA ASP A 227 -3.32 -2.23 23.68
C ASP A 227 -4.78 -1.87 23.30
N VAL A 228 -5.63 -2.89 23.04
CA VAL A 228 -7.08 -2.70 22.86
C VAL A 228 -7.71 -2.50 24.23
N LEU A 229 -8.23 -1.31 24.49
CA LEU A 229 -8.58 -0.91 25.85
C LEU A 229 -9.86 -1.60 26.35
N GLU A 230 -9.90 -1.93 27.65
CA GLU A 230 -11.03 -2.62 28.32
C GLU A 230 -12.37 -1.89 28.15
N GLN A 231 -12.34 -0.55 28.11
CA GLN A 231 -13.53 0.27 27.88
C GLN A 231 -13.95 0.39 26.40
N SER A 232 -13.24 -0.24 25.46
CA SER A 232 -13.56 -0.17 24.03
C SER A 232 -14.93 -0.78 23.76
N ALA A 233 -15.80 -0.04 23.07
CA ALA A 233 -17.15 -0.49 22.72
C ALA A 233 -17.16 -1.63 21.68
N THR A 234 -16.02 -1.90 21.03
CA THR A 234 -15.84 -2.98 20.05
C THR A 234 -14.46 -3.62 20.16
N SER A 235 -14.35 -4.86 19.72
CA SER A 235 -13.11 -5.59 19.48
C SER A 235 -12.32 -4.98 18.32
N GLY A 236 -11.02 -5.26 18.28
CA GLY A 236 -10.18 -5.02 17.13
C GLY A 236 -10.00 -6.28 16.26
N VAL A 237 -9.39 -6.10 15.09
CA VAL A 237 -8.85 -7.16 14.24
C VAL A 237 -7.46 -6.72 13.79
N VAL A 238 -6.44 -7.53 14.09
CA VAL A 238 -5.11 -7.38 13.47
C VAL A 238 -5.09 -8.10 12.13
N SER A 239 -4.48 -7.48 11.12
CA SER A 239 -4.20 -8.09 9.82
C SER A 239 -2.76 -7.79 9.38
N CYS A 240 -2.01 -8.82 9.02
CA CYS A 240 -0.68 -8.69 8.43
C CYS A 240 -0.76 -8.79 6.90
N ASP A 241 -0.13 -7.86 6.19
CA ASP A 241 -0.13 -7.73 4.72
C ASP A 241 -1.53 -7.75 4.07
N GLY A 242 -2.56 -7.32 4.81
CA GLY A 242 -3.97 -7.43 4.41
C GLY A 242 -4.50 -8.87 4.25
N ARG A 243 -3.79 -9.88 4.76
CA ARG A 243 -4.02 -11.31 4.50
C ARG A 243 -4.30 -12.13 5.76
N ARG A 244 -3.31 -12.26 6.65
CA ARG A 244 -3.35 -13.13 7.83
C ARG A 244 -3.99 -12.35 8.99
N LYS A 245 -5.09 -12.86 9.56
CA LYS A 245 -5.95 -12.08 10.49
C LYS A 245 -6.20 -12.78 11.83
N CYS A 246 -6.23 -11.99 12.91
CA CYS A 246 -6.61 -12.44 14.24
C CYS A 246 -7.57 -11.42 14.89
N GLN A 247 -8.60 -11.91 15.58
CA GLN A 247 -9.49 -11.06 16.39
C GLN A 247 -8.76 -10.63 17.67
N LEU A 248 -9.01 -9.40 18.09
CA LEU A 248 -8.46 -8.77 19.29
C LEU A 248 -9.63 -8.36 20.20
N PRO A 249 -10.12 -9.23 21.10
CA PRO A 249 -11.00 -8.82 22.17
C PRO A 249 -10.36 -7.72 23.04
N GLN A 250 -11.18 -7.00 23.80
CA GLN A 250 -10.73 -6.03 24.80
C GLN A 250 -9.69 -6.65 25.74
N GLY A 251 -8.65 -5.88 26.09
CA GLY A 251 -7.50 -6.35 26.87
C GLY A 251 -6.39 -7.02 26.04
N SER A 252 -6.57 -7.21 24.72
CA SER A 252 -5.51 -7.75 23.84
C SER A 252 -4.36 -6.75 23.65
N ARG A 253 -3.13 -7.27 23.56
CA ARG A 253 -1.92 -6.49 23.25
C ARG A 253 -1.27 -6.97 21.96
N VAL A 254 -0.88 -6.04 21.10
CA VAL A 254 -0.08 -6.29 19.89
C VAL A 254 1.25 -5.56 20.01
N GLN A 255 2.37 -6.29 19.90
CA GLN A 255 3.72 -5.73 19.87
C GLN A 255 4.30 -5.88 18.46
N ILE A 256 4.88 -4.80 17.90
CA ILE A 256 5.36 -4.74 16.52
C ILE A 256 6.77 -4.11 16.48
N ARG A 257 7.74 -4.85 15.92
CA ARG A 257 9.18 -4.50 15.91
C ARG A 257 9.88 -5.00 14.64
N GLU A 258 11.14 -4.64 14.41
CA GLU A 258 11.96 -5.28 13.36
C GLU A 258 12.11 -6.80 13.60
N SER A 259 11.90 -7.60 12.56
CA SER A 259 12.23 -9.03 12.60
C SER A 259 13.72 -9.27 12.45
N LYS A 260 14.20 -10.40 12.97
CA LYS A 260 15.57 -10.89 12.75
C LYS A 260 15.77 -11.43 11.33
N ASP A 261 14.69 -11.82 10.67
CA ASP A 261 14.68 -12.30 9.30
C ASP A 261 14.41 -11.15 8.32
N THR A 262 14.85 -11.31 7.08
CA THR A 262 14.63 -10.36 5.97
C THR A 262 14.12 -11.10 4.75
N LEU A 263 13.32 -10.44 3.91
CA LEU A 263 12.89 -10.99 2.63
C LEU A 263 13.89 -10.59 1.53
N GLN A 264 14.36 -11.54 0.72
CA GLN A 264 15.29 -11.26 -0.37
C GLN A 264 14.56 -11.07 -1.70
N LEU A 265 14.80 -9.95 -2.38
CA LEU A 265 14.30 -9.68 -3.73
C LEU A 265 15.45 -9.69 -4.74
N VAL A 266 15.28 -10.36 -5.86
CA VAL A 266 16.23 -10.34 -6.98
C VAL A 266 16.14 -8.99 -7.71
N ARG A 267 17.30 -8.37 -8.00
CA ARG A 267 17.45 -7.16 -8.81
C ARG A 267 18.31 -7.42 -10.04
N LEU A 268 17.82 -7.09 -11.24
CA LEU A 268 18.57 -7.22 -12.51
C LEU A 268 18.82 -5.87 -13.20
N SER A 269 18.38 -4.79 -12.56
CA SER A 269 18.62 -3.40 -12.95
C SER A 269 19.05 -2.57 -11.74
N ASP A 270 19.92 -1.59 -11.96
CA ASP A 270 20.33 -0.61 -10.95
C ASP A 270 19.32 0.55 -10.80
N ALA A 271 18.08 0.37 -11.28
CA ALA A 271 17.07 1.42 -11.35
C ALA A 271 16.68 1.89 -9.93
N PRO A 272 16.98 3.16 -9.56
CA PRO A 272 16.78 3.64 -8.21
C PRO A 272 15.29 3.65 -7.84
N PHE A 273 15.00 3.53 -6.55
CA PHE A 273 13.63 3.63 -6.03
C PHE A 273 12.90 4.91 -6.47
N THR A 274 13.64 6.01 -6.66
CA THR A 274 13.13 7.29 -7.16
C THR A 274 12.47 7.17 -8.54
N GLU A 275 13.03 6.39 -9.48
CA GLU A 275 12.42 6.19 -10.81
C GLU A 275 11.10 5.45 -10.69
N ARG A 276 11.07 4.35 -9.91
CA ARG A 276 9.83 3.61 -9.61
C ARG A 276 8.77 4.52 -8.98
N LEU A 277 9.15 5.37 -8.04
CA LEU A 277 8.25 6.33 -7.40
C LEU A 277 7.67 7.36 -8.39
N VAL A 278 8.52 7.92 -9.25
CA VAL A 278 8.12 8.88 -10.30
C VAL A 278 7.18 8.22 -11.30
N THR A 279 7.53 7.06 -11.85
CA THR A 279 6.71 6.33 -12.83
C THR A 279 5.38 5.86 -12.23
N LYS A 280 5.37 5.44 -10.95
CA LYS A 280 4.16 4.91 -10.30
C LYS A 280 3.13 5.97 -9.95
N PHE A 281 3.58 7.17 -9.57
CA PHE A 281 2.71 8.28 -9.18
C PHE A 281 2.61 9.41 -10.22
N ASP A 282 3.17 9.22 -11.42
CA ASP A 282 3.26 10.22 -12.50
C ASP A 282 3.77 11.59 -12.01
N LEU A 283 4.85 11.56 -11.21
CA LEU A 283 5.34 12.75 -10.52
C LEU A 283 5.94 13.76 -11.51
N PRO A 284 5.58 15.05 -11.45
CA PRO A 284 6.10 16.07 -12.35
C PRO A 284 7.58 16.37 -12.03
N VAL A 285 8.49 15.76 -12.81
CA VAL A 285 9.94 15.97 -12.67
C VAL A 285 10.46 17.26 -13.33
N ILE A 286 9.66 17.92 -14.17
CA ILE A 286 9.99 19.21 -14.79
C ILE A 286 9.42 20.33 -13.92
N GLY A 287 10.26 21.27 -13.50
CA GLY A 287 9.84 22.34 -12.60
C GLY A 287 8.76 23.24 -13.20
N TRP A 288 7.86 23.77 -12.36
CA TRP A 288 6.80 24.70 -12.80
C TRP A 288 7.33 25.90 -13.59
N ARG A 289 8.53 26.40 -13.24
CA ARG A 289 9.20 27.51 -13.96
C ARG A 289 9.82 27.11 -15.30
N GLU A 290 10.06 25.82 -15.52
CA GLU A 290 10.62 25.28 -16.76
C GLU A 290 9.52 24.99 -17.78
N HIS A 291 8.36 24.53 -17.32
CA HIS A 291 7.13 24.41 -18.12
C HIS A 291 6.75 25.72 -18.84
N VAL A 292 6.94 26.88 -18.19
CA VAL A 292 6.68 28.19 -18.81
C VAL A 292 7.69 28.52 -19.92
N ARG A 293 8.95 28.05 -19.80
CA ARG A 293 9.98 28.27 -20.84
C ARG A 293 9.78 27.37 -22.05
N SER A 294 9.34 26.11 -21.87
CA SER A 294 9.10 25.18 -22.97
C SER A 294 7.88 25.52 -23.85
N GLN A 295 6.98 26.40 -23.38
CA GLN A 295 5.86 26.92 -24.17
C GLN A 295 6.19 28.17 -25.02
N THR A 296 7.43 28.67 -24.99
CA THR A 296 7.84 29.80 -25.84
C THR A 296 8.17 29.31 -27.26
N PRO A 297 7.62 29.89 -28.36
CA PRO A 297 7.74 29.34 -29.72
C PRO A 297 9.16 29.15 -30.27
N GLU A 298 10.15 29.83 -29.71
CA GLU A 298 11.55 29.76 -30.15
C GLU A 298 12.23 28.42 -29.80
N VAL A 299 11.79 27.74 -28.72
CA VAL A 299 12.44 26.49 -28.25
C VAL A 299 11.98 25.26 -29.06
N GLN A 300 10.76 25.28 -29.63
CA GLN A 300 10.20 24.16 -30.40
C GLN A 300 10.93 23.86 -31.72
N ARG A 301 11.82 24.75 -32.19
CA ARG A 301 12.65 24.50 -33.38
C ARG A 301 14.01 23.84 -33.06
N ALA A 302 14.47 23.88 -31.82
CA ALA A 302 15.79 23.36 -31.43
C ALA A 302 15.75 21.86 -31.08
N ASN A 303 14.69 21.40 -30.42
CA ASN A 303 14.55 20.01 -29.99
C ASN A 303 13.56 19.28 -30.90
N GLY A 304 14.06 18.39 -31.76
CA GLY A 304 13.29 17.62 -32.76
C GLY A 304 12.34 16.55 -32.20
N VAL A 305 11.75 16.77 -31.02
CA VAL A 305 10.78 15.87 -30.38
C VAL A 305 9.39 16.17 -30.91
N LYS A 306 8.91 15.33 -31.84
CA LYS A 306 7.49 15.34 -32.24
C LYS A 306 6.63 14.84 -31.09
N TYR A 307 6.07 15.75 -30.30
CA TYR A 307 4.94 15.42 -29.43
C TYR A 307 3.75 14.96 -30.30
N VAL A 308 3.29 13.73 -30.07
CA VAL A 308 1.99 13.29 -30.55
C VAL A 308 0.94 13.98 -29.69
N GLN A 309 0.12 14.83 -30.28
CA GLN A 309 -0.95 15.53 -29.56
C GLN A 309 -1.94 14.51 -28.97
N GLY A 310 -2.03 14.50 -27.63
CA GLY A 310 -3.14 13.86 -26.93
C GLY A 310 -4.48 14.48 -27.36
N ARG A 311 -5.51 13.64 -27.49
CA ARG A 311 -6.82 14.05 -28.02
C ARG A 311 -7.47 15.10 -27.13
N GLU A 312 -7.99 16.18 -27.71
CA GLU A 312 -8.83 17.16 -27.02
C GLU A 312 -10.07 16.49 -26.42
N CYS A 313 -10.22 16.50 -25.10
CA CYS A 313 -11.53 16.37 -24.46
C CYS A 313 -12.34 17.65 -24.72
N ARG A 314 -13.07 17.70 -25.83
CA ARG A 314 -14.01 18.80 -26.09
C ARG A 314 -15.20 18.71 -25.16
N SER A 315 -15.36 19.77 -24.37
CA SER A 315 -16.55 20.07 -23.58
C SER A 315 -17.79 20.11 -24.47
N TYR A 316 -18.75 19.21 -24.23
CA TYR A 316 -20.09 19.31 -24.78
C TYR A 316 -20.92 20.31 -23.95
N MET A 317 -21.18 21.49 -24.49
CA MET A 317 -22.27 22.36 -24.05
C MET A 317 -22.68 23.34 -25.15
N SER A 318 -23.99 23.48 -25.35
CA SER A 318 -24.70 24.34 -26.33
C SER A 318 -24.67 23.92 -27.81
N GLY A 319 -25.84 23.96 -28.44
CA GLY A 319 -26.08 23.52 -29.82
C GLY A 319 -27.55 23.26 -30.14
N ALA A 320 -28.47 24.13 -29.68
CA ALA A 320 -29.88 24.12 -30.07
C ALA A 320 -30.17 25.29 -31.01
N HIS A 321 -30.83 25.00 -32.13
CA HIS A 321 -31.13 25.97 -33.19
C HIS A 321 -32.12 27.06 -32.76
N PRO A 322 -32.08 28.25 -33.38
CA PRO A 322 -33.19 29.19 -33.36
C PRO A 322 -34.26 28.77 -34.37
N ASP A 323 -35.55 28.94 -34.03
CA ASP A 323 -36.51 29.54 -34.97
C ASP A 323 -37.82 30.03 -34.32
N SER A 324 -38.19 31.26 -34.70
CA SER A 324 -39.53 31.86 -34.71
C SER A 324 -40.42 31.98 -33.44
N SER A 325 -40.72 33.26 -33.14
CA SER A 325 -42.01 33.81 -32.63
C SER A 325 -42.42 33.57 -31.16
N GLY A 326 -42.79 34.66 -30.44
CA GLY A 326 -43.43 34.53 -29.13
C GLY A 326 -43.35 35.71 -28.13
N ALA A 327 -43.69 36.93 -28.54
CA ALA A 327 -44.34 37.96 -27.71
C ALA A 327 -43.81 38.34 -26.28
N PHE A 328 -43.33 39.60 -26.19
CA PHE A 328 -43.57 40.60 -25.12
C PHE A 328 -43.17 40.35 -23.64
N GLY A 329 -42.52 41.36 -23.04
CA GLY A 329 -42.38 41.48 -21.57
C GLY A 329 -41.22 42.37 -21.10
N GLU A 330 -41.27 43.68 -21.33
CA GLU A 330 -40.29 44.62 -20.77
C GLU A 330 -40.45 44.81 -19.25
N THR A 331 -39.34 44.95 -18.50
CA THR A 331 -38.96 46.16 -17.73
C THR A 331 -37.90 45.88 -16.64
N SER A 332 -37.20 46.94 -16.23
CA SER A 332 -36.24 47.04 -15.13
C SER A 332 -36.33 48.49 -14.59
N PRO A 333 -35.58 48.91 -13.55
CA PRO A 333 -35.38 48.37 -12.20
C PRO A 333 -35.73 49.46 -11.13
N ASN A 334 -35.03 49.50 -9.97
CA ASN A 334 -35.06 50.55 -8.91
C ASN A 334 -36.36 50.61 -8.04
N GLN A 335 -36.36 51.06 -6.77
CA GLN A 335 -35.28 51.50 -5.84
C GLN A 335 -35.76 51.39 -4.35
N SER A 336 -34.83 51.63 -3.41
CA SER A 336 -34.92 52.15 -2.01
C SER A 336 -36.30 52.68 -1.48
N ASP A 337 -36.59 52.76 -0.18
CA ASP A 337 -35.73 52.97 1.00
C ASP A 337 -36.50 52.80 2.35
N GLY A 338 -35.76 52.78 3.48
CA GLY A 338 -36.16 53.41 4.75
C GLY A 338 -37.06 52.67 5.77
N GLY A 339 -36.72 52.80 7.07
CA GLY A 339 -37.71 52.73 8.17
C GLY A 339 -37.43 51.82 9.38
N GLN A 340 -36.44 52.13 10.22
CA GLN A 340 -36.45 51.79 11.66
C GLN A 340 -37.32 52.81 12.45
N PRO A 341 -37.56 52.64 13.77
CA PRO A 341 -38.05 51.46 14.50
C PRO A 341 -39.21 51.86 15.46
N HIS A 342 -39.77 50.93 16.26
CA HIS A 342 -40.40 51.31 17.54
C HIS A 342 -40.32 50.21 18.61
N VAL A 343 -40.22 50.66 19.85
CA VAL A 343 -40.10 49.90 21.12
C VAL A 343 -41.50 49.71 21.74
N GLU A 344 -41.81 48.57 22.38
CA GLU A 344 -42.15 48.35 23.81
C GLU A 344 -43.01 47.05 23.86
N GLU A 345 -43.18 46.24 24.92
CA GLU A 345 -42.44 45.94 26.17
C GLU A 345 -43.10 44.66 26.79
N GLN A 346 -42.59 44.11 27.91
CA GLN A 346 -43.26 43.16 28.85
C GLN A 346 -43.46 41.70 28.35
N GLY A 347 -43.29 40.65 29.15
CA GLY A 347 -42.94 40.56 30.58
C GLY A 347 -43.81 39.52 31.28
N ALA A 348 -43.25 38.39 31.72
CA ALA A 348 -43.95 37.37 32.53
C ALA A 348 -42.97 36.61 33.43
N GLU A 349 -43.43 36.25 34.63
CA GLU A 349 -42.59 35.99 35.81
C GLU A 349 -42.29 34.50 36.07
N ASN A 350 -41.38 34.28 37.03
CA ASN A 350 -41.00 32.99 37.60
C ASN A 350 -41.86 32.66 38.86
N SER A 351 -41.65 31.45 39.41
CA SER A 351 -42.21 30.90 40.68
C SER A 351 -43.61 30.25 40.58
N HIS A 352 -43.97 29.20 41.32
CA HIS A 352 -43.34 28.47 42.43
C HIS A 352 -43.71 26.96 42.38
N ALA A 353 -42.77 26.08 42.77
CA ALA A 353 -42.98 24.90 43.66
C ALA A 353 -41.66 24.12 43.83
#